data_AF-A0A7C2CSA3-F1
#
_entry.id   AF-A0A7C2CSA3-F1
#
_cell.length_a   1.000
_cell.length_b   1.000
_cell.length_c   1.000
_cell.angle_alpha   90.00
_cell.angle_beta   90.00
_cell.angle_gamma   90.00
#
_symmetry.space_group_name_H-M   'P 1'
#
loop_
_entity.id
_entity.type
_entity.pdbx_description
1 polymer ?
#
loop_
_entity_poly.entity_id
_entity_poly.type
_entity_poly.pdbx_seq_one_letter_code
_entity_poly.pdbx_strand_id
1 'polypeptide(L)' 'MTAPLVLLPQVGCFADTGFFYALRDEGDRWHDACVALFDQLQAYRRILVTTNFVVAEAHRSGSGFHMVGAFG' A
#
# COMPACT_ATOMS: atom_id res chain seq x y z
N MET A 1 23.98 0.39 22.28
CA MET A 1 22.85 -0.43 22.76
C MET A 1 21.91 -0.63 21.59
N THR A 2 22.00 -1.77 20.91
CA THR A 2 21.12 -2.16 19.80
C THR A 2 19.86 -2.76 20.40
N ALA A 3 18.71 -2.11 20.19
CA ALA A 3 17.44 -2.67 20.61
C ALA A 3 17.21 -3.99 19.83
N PRO A 4 16.76 -5.07 20.50
CA PRO A 4 16.41 -6.28 19.80
C PRO A 4 15.22 -5.97 18.87
N LEU A 5 15.37 -6.24 17.58
CA LEU A 5 14.25 -6.29 16.64
C LEU A 5 13.33 -7.42 17.12
N VAL A 6 12.36 -7.07 17.96
CA VAL A 6 11.29 -7.98 18.32
C VAL A 6 10.53 -8.25 17.01
N LEU A 7 10.73 -9.44 16.45
CA LEU A 7 9.90 -10.04 15.39
C LEU A 7 8.51 -10.30 15.97
N LEU A 8 7.79 -9.25 16.37
CA LEU A 8 6.33 -9.33 16.43
C LEU A 8 5.89 -9.67 15.00
N PRO A 9 4.93 -10.58 14.80
CA PRO A 9 4.34 -10.77 13.49
C PRO A 9 3.79 -9.41 13.06
N GLN A 10 4.52 -8.72 12.18
CA GLN A 10 4.04 -7.49 11.58
C GLN A 10 2.84 -7.92 10.75
N VAL A 11 1.64 -7.67 11.29
CA VAL A 11 0.39 -7.91 10.57
C VAL A 11 0.45 -7.00 9.34
N GLY A 12 0.82 -7.59 8.21
CA GLY A 12 0.87 -6.93 6.92
C GLY A 12 -0.54 -6.83 6.36
N CYS A 13 -0.84 -5.70 5.73
CA CYS A 13 -2.09 -5.53 4.99
C CYS A 13 -1.84 -5.92 3.54
N PHE A 14 -2.70 -6.77 2.99
CA PHE A 14 -2.66 -7.07 1.57
C PHE A 14 -3.46 -6.01 0.81
N ALA A 15 -2.82 -5.32 -0.13
CA ALA A 15 -3.48 -4.36 -1.02
C ALA A 15 -3.78 -5.02 -2.37
N ASP A 16 -5.05 -4.98 -2.78
CA ASP A 16 -5.48 -5.34 -4.12
C ASP A 16 -5.42 -4.14 -5.09
N THR A 17 -5.73 -4.40 -6.35
CA THR A 17 -5.66 -3.43 -7.43
C THR A 17 -6.59 -2.23 -7.22
N GLY A 18 -7.78 -2.45 -6.66
CA GLY A 18 -8.78 -1.43 -6.32
C GLY A 18 -8.28 -0.38 -5.34
N PHE A 19 -7.49 -0.80 -4.34
CA PHE A 19 -6.85 0.14 -3.41
C PHE A 19 -5.95 1.13 -4.14
N PHE A 20 -5.14 0.65 -5.08
CA PHE A 20 -4.24 1.49 -5.87
C PHE A 20 -5.01 2.42 -6.83
N TYR A 21 -6.11 1.97 -7.42
CA TYR A 21 -6.97 2.83 -8.25
C TYR A 21 -7.58 3.97 -7.44
N ALA A 22 -8.26 3.66 -6.35
CA ALA A 22 -8.91 4.65 -5.51
C ALA A 22 -7.89 5.65 -4.93
N LEU A 23 -6.68 5.19 -4.57
CA LEU A 23 -5.63 6.09 -4.08
C LEU A 23 -5.15 7.10 -5.13
N ARG A 24 -5.24 6.77 -6.43
CA ARG A 24 -4.79 7.63 -7.52
C ARG A 24 -5.90 8.53 -8.09
N ASP A 25 -7.12 8.02 -8.19
CA ASP A 25 -8.24 8.73 -8.79
C ASP A 25 -9.01 9.55 -7.76
N GLU A 26 -8.85 10.87 -7.77
CA GLU A 26 -9.57 11.81 -6.89
C GLU A 26 -11.09 11.78 -7.13
N GLY A 27 -11.55 11.29 -8.28
CA GLY A 27 -12.97 11.11 -8.58
C GLY A 27 -13.56 9.81 -8.04
N ASP A 28 -12.74 8.89 -7.52
CA ASP A 28 -13.23 7.62 -6.97
C ASP A 28 -13.93 7.86 -5.64
N ARG A 29 -15.11 7.25 -5.48
CA ARG A 29 -15.92 7.37 -4.25
C ARG A 29 -15.19 6.90 -2.98
N TRP A 30 -14.12 6.13 -3.11
CA TRP A 30 -13.30 5.60 -2.02
C TRP A 30 -11.96 6.32 -1.87
N HIS A 31 -11.68 7.35 -2.68
CA HIS A 31 -10.39 8.07 -2.66
C HIS A 31 -10.00 8.51 -1.25
N ASP A 32 -10.84 9.30 -0.59
CA ASP A 32 -10.58 9.84 0.74
C ASP A 32 -10.35 8.73 1.79
N ALA A 33 -11.09 7.63 1.69
CA ALA A 33 -10.94 6.49 2.58
C ALA A 33 -9.61 5.75 2.37
N CYS A 34 -9.19 5.60 1.11
CA CYS A 34 -7.92 4.98 0.77
C CYS A 34 -6.72 5.86 1.15
N VAL A 35 -6.82 7.19 0.98
CA VAL A 35 -5.82 8.15 1.47
C VAL A 35 -5.70 8.06 2.98
N ALA A 36 -6.81 8.13 3.71
CA ALA A 36 -6.80 8.04 5.18
C ALA A 36 -6.22 6.71 5.67
N LEU A 37 -6.54 5.59 5.00
CA LEU A 37 -5.95 4.29 5.32
C LEU A 37 -4.45 4.26 5.03
N PHE A 38 -4.01 4.82 3.91
CA PHE A 38 -2.59 4.88 3.55
C PHE A 38 -1.79 5.70 4.57
N ASP A 39 -2.30 6.85 4.99
CA ASP A 39 -1.70 7.68 6.03
C ASP A 39 -1.59 6.92 7.37
N GLN A 40 -2.62 6.16 7.75
CA GLN A 40 -2.58 5.32 8.94
C GLN A 40 -1.52 4.22 8.82
N LEU A 41 -1.43 3.54 7.68
CA LEU A 41 -0.43 2.50 7.45
C LEU A 41 1.00 3.06 7.58
N GLN A 42 1.24 4.27 7.06
CA GLN A 42 2.51 4.98 7.21
C GLN A 42 2.78 5.36 8.67
N ALA A 43 1.81 5.96 9.35
CA ALA A 43 1.95 6.39 10.75
C ALA A 43 2.27 5.22 11.70
N TYR A 44 1.64 4.06 11.48
CA TYR A 44 1.85 2.86 12.28
C TYR A 44 2.99 1.96 11.78
N ARG A 45 3.72 2.38 10.73
CA ARG A 45 4.80 1.61 10.09
C ARG A 45 4.37 0.17 9.77
N ARG A 46 3.16 0.02 9.23
CA ARG A 46 2.61 -1.27 8.80
C ARG A 46 3.18 -1.63 7.43
N ILE A 47 3.45 -2.92 7.23
CA ILE A 47 3.84 -3.41 5.90
C ILE A 47 2.60 -3.48 5.03
N LEU A 48 2.65 -2.82 3.87
CA LEU A 48 1.73 -3.05 2.77
C LEU A 48 2.34 -4.10 1.83
N VAL A 49 1.61 -5.19 1.61
CA VAL A 49 2.03 -6.29 0.74
C VAL A 49 1.08 -6.35 -0.46
N THR A 50 1.62 -6.62 -1.63
CA THR A 50 0.80 -6.93 -2.81
C THR A 50 1.53 -7.94 -3.69
N THR A 51 0.91 -8.37 -4.79
CA THR A 51 1.53 -9.30 -5.75
C THR A 51 1.86 -8.62 -7.07
N ASN A 52 2.77 -9.23 -7.83
CA ASN A 52 3.08 -8.78 -9.20
C ASN A 52 1.85 -8.83 -10.12
N PHE A 53 0.86 -9.69 -9.87
CA PHE A 53 -0.38 -9.74 -10.63
C PHE A 53 -1.23 -8.50 -10.40
N VAL A 54 -1.35 -8.07 -9.14
CA VAL A 54 -2.05 -6.82 -8.77
C VAL A 54 -1.34 -5.61 -9.39
N VAL A 55 -0.01 -5.58 -9.34
CA VAL A 55 0.77 -4.50 -9.98
C VAL A 55 0.53 -4.47 -11.49
N ALA A 56 0.59 -5.62 -12.17
CA ALA A 56 0.33 -5.71 -13.60
C ALA A 56 -1.11 -5.28 -13.95
N GLU A 57 -2.08 -5.63 -13.12
CA GLU A 57 -3.47 -5.22 -13.29
C GLU A 57 -3.63 -3.70 -13.13
N ALA A 58 -2.99 -3.09 -12.12
CA ALA A 58 -2.98 -1.65 -11.87
C ALA A 58 -2.42 -0.88 -13.07
N HIS A 59 -1.23 -1.30 -13.55
CA HIS A 59 -0.61 -0.73 -14.74
C HIS A 59 -1.51 -0.81 -15.97
N ARG A 60 -2.23 -1.92 -16.16
CA ARG A 60 -3.07 -2.15 -17.34
C ARG A 60 -4.25 -1.17 -17.41
N SER A 61 -4.89 -0.84 -16.29
CA SER A 61 -6.03 0.10 -16.33
C SER A 61 -5.61 1.56 -16.14
N GLY A 62 -4.35 1.89 -16.43
CA GLY A 62 -3.86 3.26 -16.54
C GLY A 62 -3.36 3.86 -15.22
N SER A 63 -3.39 3.10 -14.11
CA SER A 63 -2.70 3.48 -12.88
C SER A 63 -1.23 3.04 -12.96
N GLY A 64 -0.44 3.81 -13.68
CA GLY A 64 1.03 3.69 -13.67
C GLY A 64 1.59 3.86 -12.25
N PHE A 65 1.71 2.76 -11.50
CA PHE A 65 2.34 2.70 -10.19
C PHE A 65 3.80 2.25 -10.35
N HIS A 66 4.76 3.17 -10.28
CA HIS A 66 6.15 2.80 -10.06
C HIS A 66 6.36 2.45 -8.58
N MET A 67 6.12 1.19 -8.21
CA MET A 67 6.57 0.69 -6.90
C MET A 67 8.10 0.55 -6.92
N VAL A 68 8.81 1.62 -6.59
CA VAL A 68 10.20 1.53 -6.18
C VAL A 68 10.20 1.05 -4.74
N GLY A 69 10.53 -0.23 -4.55
CA GLY A 69 10.65 -0.83 -3.23
C GLY A 69 11.66 -0.06 -2.39
N ALA A 70 11.23 0.40 -1.21
CA ALA A 70 12.05 0.61 -0.03
C ALA A 70 11.14 1.07 1.12
N PHE A 71 10.50 0.12 1.83
CA PHE A 71 10.18 0.35 3.24
C PHE A 71 11.51 0.20 3.99
N GLY A 72 12.21 1.32 4.17
CA GLY A 72 13.39 1.48 5.03
C GLY A 72 13.04 2.30 6.25
#